data_AF-A0A925YJS1-F1
#
_entry.id   AF-A0A925YJS1-F1
#
_cell.length_a   1.000
_cell.length_b   1.000
_cell.length_c   1.000
_cell.angle_alpha   90.00
_cell.angle_beta   90.00
_cell.angle_gamma   90.00
#
_symmetry.space_group_name_H-M   'P 1'
#
loop_
_entity.id
_entity.type
_entity.pdbx_description
1 polymer ?
#
loop_
_entity_poly.entity_id
_entity_poly.type
_entity_poly.pdbx_seq_one_letter_code
_entity_poly.pdbx_strand_id
1 'polypeptide(L)' 'KDIINALENFPVGDQEIIPSVMLRDGERVFLDEMSVDTLSERLGKIVLPVERTPTAAANAMLN' A
#
# COMPACT_ATOMS: atom_id res chain seq x y z
N LYS A 1 -13.20 4.33 -7.82
CA LYS A 1 -12.02 4.80 -8.58
C LYS A 1 -10.91 3.81 -8.29
N ASP A 2 -10.27 3.29 -9.33
CA ASP A 2 -9.20 2.30 -9.25
C ASP A 2 -8.04 2.86 -8.40
N ILE A 3 -7.54 2.06 -7.47
CA ILE A 3 -6.42 2.42 -6.59
C ILE A 3 -5.16 2.70 -7.41
N ILE A 4 -4.98 2.00 -8.54
CA ILE A 4 -3.86 2.18 -9.45
C ILE A 4 -3.89 3.59 -10.04
N ASN A 5 -5.01 4.00 -10.62
CA ASN A 5 -5.16 5.34 -11.21
C ASN A 5 -4.96 6.46 -10.18
N ALA A 6 -5.27 6.21 -8.90
CA ALA A 6 -5.04 7.16 -7.83
C ALA A 6 -3.56 7.29 -7.45
N LEU A 7 -2.80 6.20 -7.53
CA LEU A 7 -1.41 6.12 -7.10
C LEU A 7 -0.40 6.39 -8.24
N GLU A 8 -0.72 6.04 -9.47
CA GLU A 8 0.14 6.29 -10.65
C GLU A 8 0.40 7.78 -10.90
N ASN A 9 -0.58 8.64 -10.57
CA ASN A 9 -0.50 10.08 -10.81
C ASN A 9 0.07 10.87 -9.61
N PHE A 10 0.42 10.17 -8.52
CA PHE A 10 1.03 10.80 -7.36
C PHE A 10 2.56 10.62 -7.43
N PRO A 11 3.36 11.68 -7.23
CA PRO A 11 4.81 11.56 -7.10
C PRO A 11 5.15 10.98 -5.73
N VAL A 12 4.87 9.69 -5.56
CA VAL A 12 5.29 8.88 -4.41
C VAL A 12 6.71 8.39 -4.68
N GLY A 13 7.54 8.30 -3.63
CA GLY A 13 8.95 7.91 -3.75
C GLY A 13 9.13 6.45 -4.14
N ASP A 14 10.19 5.81 -3.63
CA ASP A 14 10.48 4.39 -3.90
C ASP A 14 9.53 3.42 -3.18
N GLN A 15 8.78 3.94 -2.20
CA GLN A 15 7.83 3.19 -1.38
C GLN A 15 6.46 3.88 -1.34
N GLU A 16 5.42 3.06 -1.37
CA GLU A 16 4.03 3.44 -1.18
C GLU A 16 3.53 2.87 0.15
N ILE A 17 3.13 3.74 1.08
CA ILE A 17 2.62 3.33 2.39
C ILE A 17 1.10 3.37 2.35
N ILE A 18 0.46 2.20 2.50
CA ILE A 18 -0.99 2.09 2.48
C ILE A 18 -1.54 1.68 3.86
N PRO A 19 -2.69 2.22 4.28
CA PRO A 19 -3.36 1.72 5.48
C PRO A 19 -3.80 0.26 5.33
N SER A 20 -3.49 -0.58 6.32
CA SER A 20 -3.88 -2.01 6.34
C SER A 20 -5.38 -2.26 6.31
N VAL A 21 -6.19 -1.26 6.72
CA VAL A 21 -7.66 -1.32 6.60
C VAL A 21 -8.15 -1.43 5.15
N MET A 22 -7.31 -1.12 4.16
CA MET A 22 -7.65 -1.30 2.75
C MET A 22 -7.60 -2.78 2.32
N LEU A 23 -7.06 -3.65 3.17
CA LEU A 23 -6.94 -5.07 2.96
C LEU A 23 -8.08 -5.84 3.63
N ARG A 24 -8.29 -7.07 3.17
CA ARG A 24 -9.11 -8.07 3.84
C ARG A 24 -8.45 -8.45 5.17
N ASP A 25 -9.29 -8.72 6.16
CA ASP A 25 -8.83 -8.94 7.53
C ASP A 25 -7.84 -10.13 7.60
N GLY A 26 -6.62 -9.86 8.02
CA GLY A 26 -5.54 -10.86 8.10
C GLY A 26 -4.87 -11.25 6.77
N GLU A 27 -5.23 -10.64 5.64
CA GLU A 27 -4.71 -11.01 4.31
C GLU A 27 -3.94 -9.87 3.63
N ARG A 28 -2.99 -10.20 2.75
CA ARG A 28 -2.29 -9.22 1.87
C ARG A 28 -3.06 -8.99 0.55
N VAL A 29 -4.39 -8.95 0.65
CA VAL A 29 -5.30 -8.86 -0.49
C VAL A 29 -6.29 -7.73 -0.25
N PHE A 30 -6.48 -6.87 -1.24
CA PHE A 30 -7.46 -5.79 -1.22
C PHE A 30 -8.89 -6.33 -1.35
N LEU A 31 -9.88 -5.47 -1.07
CA LEU A 31 -11.30 -5.84 -1.18
C LEU A 31 -11.70 -6.25 -2.60
N ASP A 32 -11.00 -5.78 -3.63
CA ASP A 32 -11.24 -6.07 -5.05
C ASP A 32 -10.47 -7.29 -5.58
N GLU A 33 -9.96 -8.15 -4.68
CA GLU A 33 -9.19 -9.36 -5.02
C GLU A 33 -7.80 -9.11 -5.61
N MET A 34 -7.34 -7.85 -5.67
CA MET A 34 -5.95 -7.54 -6.01
C MET A 34 -5.02 -7.86 -4.83
N SER A 35 -3.86 -8.46 -5.09
CA SER A 35 -2.84 -8.63 -4.05
C SER A 35 -1.95 -7.38 -3.92
N VAL A 36 -1.38 -7.17 -2.74
CA VAL A 36 -0.37 -6.12 -2.51
C VAL A 36 0.83 -6.29 -3.44
N ASP A 37 1.22 -7.53 -3.70
CA ASP A 37 2.38 -7.85 -4.53
C ASP A 37 2.10 -7.52 -6.02
N THR A 38 0.90 -7.81 -6.51
CA THR A 38 0.45 -7.40 -7.85
C THR A 38 0.41 -5.88 -7.99
N LEU A 39 -0.04 -5.16 -6.97
CA LEU A 39 -0.02 -3.70 -6.98
C LEU A 39 1.43 -3.16 -7.01
N SER A 40 2.31 -3.75 -6.20
CA SER A 40 3.74 -3.40 -6.17
C SER A 40 4.42 -3.59 -7.52
N GLU A 41 4.17 -4.72 -8.19
CA GLU A 41 4.67 -5.00 -9.54
C GLU A 41 4.17 -3.97 -10.57
N ARG A 42 2.87 -3.62 -10.52
CA ARG A 42 2.27 -2.66 -11.46
C ARG A 42 2.79 -1.24 -11.25
N LEU A 43 2.99 -0.82 -10.01
CA LEU A 43 3.52 0.50 -9.68
C LEU A 43 5.04 0.58 -9.86
N GLY A 44 5.74 -0.56 -9.97
CA GLY A 44 7.20 -0.63 -10.01
C GLY A 44 7.86 -0.15 -8.70
N LYS A 45 7.14 -0.24 -7.57
CA LYS A 45 7.51 0.32 -6.27
C LYS A 45 7.09 -0.60 -5.14
N ILE A 46 7.76 -0.51 -4.00
CA ILE A 46 7.42 -1.34 -2.83
C ILE A 46 6.12 -0.80 -2.21
N VAL A 47 5.13 -1.66 -2.04
CA VAL A 47 3.89 -1.31 -1.32
C VAL A 47 3.93 -1.90 0.09
N LEU A 48 3.83 -1.04 1.10
CA LEU A 48 3.92 -1.39 2.52
C LEU A 48 2.58 -1.12 3.22
N PRO A 49 1.80 -2.18 3.51
CA PRO A 49 0.64 -2.07 4.38
C PRO A 49 1.07 -1.83 5.82
N VAL A 50 0.50 -0.80 6.45
CA VAL A 50 0.77 -0.44 7.85
C VAL A 50 -0.51 -0.29 8.65
N GLU A 51 -0.46 -0.65 9.93
CA GLU A 51 -1.57 -0.34 10.83
C GLU A 51 -1.82 1.17 10.90
N ARG A 52 -3.07 1.57 11.16
CA ARG A 52 -3.45 2.98 11.31
C ARG A 52 -3.04 3.53 12.68
N THR A 53 -1.75 3.47 12.99
CA THR A 53 -1.15 4.04 14.19
C THR A 53 0.03 4.95 13.81
N PRO A 54 0.27 6.05 14.55
CA PRO A 54 1.42 6.93 14.29
C PRO A 54 2.75 6.19 14.34
N THR A 55 2.90 5.22 15.26
CA THR A 55 4.12 4.42 15.42
C THR A 55 4.37 3.51 14.22
N ALA A 56 3.34 2.82 13.70
CA ALA A 56 3.51 1.96 12.54
C ALA A 56 3.90 2.75 11.29
N ALA A 57 3.26 3.91 11.07
CA ALA A 57 3.61 4.81 9.97
C ALA A 57 5.04 5.34 10.10
N ALA A 58 5.45 5.79 11.29
CA ALA A 58 6.82 6.25 11.53
C ALA A 58 7.85 5.14 11.30
N ASN A 59 7.59 3.93 11.79
CA ASN A 59 8.49 2.79 11.56
C ASN A 59 8.63 2.47 10.07
N ALA A 60 7.55 2.53 9.29
CA ALA A 60 7.63 2.25 7.86
C ALA A 60 8.44 3.31 7.08
N MET A 61 8.51 4.55 7.56
CA MET A 61 9.29 5.62 6.93
C MET A 61 10.77 5.63 7.32
N LEU A 62 11.14 5.00 8.44
CA LEU A 62 12.47 5.09 9.05
C LEU A 62 13.35 3.84 8.81
N ASN A 63 12.80 2.79 8.19
CA ASN A 63 13.52 1.56 7.83
C ASN A 63 13.86 1.54 6.33
#